data_AF-A0A356M664-F1
#
_entry.id   AF-A0A356M664-F1
#
_cell.length_a   1.000
_cell.length_b   1.000
_cell.length_c   1.000
_cell.angle_alpha   90.00
_cell.angle_beta   90.00
_cell.angle_gamma   90.00
#
_symmetry.space_group_name_H-M   'P 1'
#
loop_
_entity.id
_entity.type
_entity.pdbx_description
1 polymer ?
#
loop_
_entity_poly.entity_id
_entity_poly.type
_entity_poly.pdbx_seq_one_letter_code
_entity_poly.pdbx_strand_id
1 'polypeptide(L)'
;MKRRMKAALLGGALLGLVCVAGAYVRSGFNASPEFVFSLWYNRVILGLVVGAPWKTTDKRKALLRGALFGLLVSFAFYSSTGFQDHVSFIAGILYGVILEGWLSRSAFSGSD
;
A
#
# COMPACT_ATOMS: atom_id res chain seq x y z
N MET A 1 -16.90 -10.61 0.60
CA MET A 1 -15.52 -11.14 0.70
C MET A 1 -14.69 -10.88 -0.56
N LYS A 2 -15.00 -11.48 -1.73
CA LYS A 2 -14.26 -11.24 -3.00
C LYS A 2 -14.15 -9.75 -3.39
N ARG A 3 -15.19 -8.96 -3.11
CA ARG A 3 -15.24 -7.52 -3.44
C ARG A 3 -14.21 -6.69 -2.66
N ARG A 4 -13.98 -6.98 -1.37
CA ARG A 4 -12.98 -6.28 -0.53
C ARG A 4 -11.57 -6.52 -1.06
N MET A 5 -11.22 -7.77 -1.31
CA MET A 5 -9.88 -8.14 -1.80
C MET A 5 -9.61 -7.56 -3.21
N LYS A 6 -10.60 -7.64 -4.11
CA LYS A 6 -10.51 -6.97 -5.43
C LYS A 6 -10.31 -5.46 -5.29
N ALA A 7 -11.12 -4.79 -4.46
CA ALA A 7 -10.99 -3.35 -4.23
C ALA A 7 -9.63 -2.97 -3.64
N ALA A 8 -9.12 -3.75 -2.69
CA ALA A 8 -7.82 -3.52 -2.08
C ALA A 8 -6.65 -3.74 -3.06
N LEU A 9 -6.73 -4.76 -3.92
CA LEU A 9 -5.75 -5.01 -4.98
C LEU A 9 -5.74 -3.88 -6.02
N LEU A 10 -6.91 -3.48 -6.51
CA LEU A 10 -7.03 -2.35 -7.43
C LEU A 10 -6.55 -1.05 -6.77
N GLY A 11 -6.94 -0.80 -5.52
CA GLY A 11 -6.49 0.36 -4.75
C GLY A 11 -4.97 0.38 -4.58
N GLY A 12 -4.37 -0.75 -4.21
CA GLY A 12 -2.91 -0.90 -4.10
C GLY A 12 -2.18 -0.71 -5.42
N ALA A 13 -2.71 -1.25 -6.53
CA ALA A 13 -2.13 -1.09 -7.86
C ALA A 13 -2.20 0.37 -8.35
N LEU A 14 -3.33 1.06 -8.14
CA LEU A 14 -3.53 2.46 -8.53
C LEU A 14 -2.70 3.42 -7.66
N LEU A 15 -2.68 3.24 -6.34
CA LEU A 15 -1.78 3.97 -5.45
C LEU A 15 -0.31 3.69 -5.81
N GLY A 16 -0.02 2.48 -6.30
CA GLY A 16 1.28 2.09 -6.83
C GLY A 16 1.74 2.97 -7.98
N LEU A 17 0.86 3.28 -8.94
CA LEU A 17 1.19 4.16 -10.07
C LEU A 17 1.58 5.56 -9.59
N VAL A 18 0.85 6.11 -8.61
CA VAL A 18 1.18 7.41 -8.00
C VAL A 18 2.54 7.36 -7.30
N CYS A 19 2.83 6.28 -6.58
CA CYS A 19 4.12 6.06 -5.92
C CYS A 19 5.29 6.03 -6.91
N VAL A 20 5.11 5.31 -8.01
CA VAL A 20 6.09 5.21 -9.09
C VAL A 20 6.32 6.56 -9.75
N ALA A 21 5.25 7.29 -10.09
CA ALA A 21 5.37 8.61 -10.70
C ALA A 21 6.17 9.56 -9.80
N GLY A 22 5.89 9.57 -8.49
CA GLY A 22 6.63 10.37 -7.52
C GLY A 22 8.11 9.97 -7.43
N ALA A 23 8.41 8.67 -7.44
CA ALA A 23 9.79 8.18 -7.46
C ALA A 23 10.51 8.57 -8.76
N TYR A 24 9.85 8.45 -9.91
CA TYR A 24 10.42 8.78 -11.21
C TYR A 24 10.76 10.27 -11.33
N VAL A 25 9.87 11.15 -10.86
CA VAL A 25 10.09 12.61 -10.83
C VAL A 25 11.24 12.97 -9.90
N ARG A 26 11.31 12.40 -8.69
CA ARG A 26 12.38 12.68 -7.73
C ARG A 26 13.75 12.18 -8.19
N SER A 27 13.78 11.10 -8.96
CA SER A 27 15.00 10.55 -9.55
C SER A 27 15.45 11.29 -10.83
N GLY A 28 14.82 12.41 -11.17
CA GLY A 28 15.14 13.15 -12.40
C GLY A 28 14.89 12.35 -13.67
N PHE A 29 13.83 11.51 -13.67
CA PHE A 29 13.45 10.63 -14.79
C PHE A 29 14.51 9.56 -15.15
N ASN A 30 15.44 9.26 -14.24
CA ASN A 30 16.49 8.24 -14.42
C ASN A 30 16.29 6.97 -13.56
N ALA A 31 15.10 6.77 -12.99
CA ALA A 31 14.85 5.56 -12.20
C ALA A 31 14.79 4.32 -13.10
N SER A 32 15.50 3.25 -12.70
CA SER A 32 15.57 2.02 -13.50
C SER A 32 14.20 1.33 -13.60
N PRO A 33 13.89 0.65 -14.71
CA PRO A 33 12.65 -0.09 -14.86
C PRO A 33 12.45 -1.15 -13.76
N GLU A 34 13.51 -1.81 -13.33
CA GLU A 34 13.49 -2.82 -12.27
C GLU A 34 13.12 -2.20 -10.91
N PHE A 35 13.69 -1.04 -10.59
CA PHE A 35 13.36 -0.29 -9.38
C PHE A 35 11.91 0.16 -9.39
N VAL A 36 11.45 0.73 -10.51
CA VAL A 36 10.06 1.17 -10.70
C VAL A 36 9.08 0.00 -10.54
N PHE A 37 9.36 -1.12 -11.20
CA PHE A 37 8.51 -2.31 -11.12
C PHE A 37 8.49 -2.89 -9.71
N SER A 38 9.64 -2.97 -9.05
CA SER A 38 9.75 -3.47 -7.68
C SER A 38 8.97 -2.59 -6.70
N LEU A 39 9.04 -1.27 -6.85
CA LEU A 39 8.29 -0.32 -6.03
C LEU A 39 6.78 -0.45 -6.25
N TRP A 40 6.34 -0.57 -7.51
CA TRP A 40 4.93 -0.79 -7.84
C TRP A 40 4.42 -2.13 -7.29
N TYR A 41 5.17 -3.20 -7.50
CA TYR A 41 4.83 -4.55 -7.03
C TYR A 41 4.68 -4.58 -5.51
N ASN A 42 5.56 -3.90 -4.78
CA ASN A 42 5.46 -3.73 -3.34
C ASN A 42 4.11 -3.09 -2.91
N ARG A 43 3.55 -2.17 -3.71
CA ARG A 43 2.23 -1.55 -3.47
C ARG A 43 1.07 -2.47 -3.79
N VAL A 44 1.20 -3.32 -4.80
CA VAL A 44 0.23 -4.39 -5.08
C VAL A 44 0.18 -5.38 -3.93
N ILE A 45 1.35 -5.80 -3.41
CA ILE A 45 1.47 -6.69 -2.25
C ILE A 45 0.85 -6.06 -0.99
N LEU A 46 1.13 -4.78 -0.74
CA LEU A 46 0.48 -4.06 0.36
C LEU A 46 -1.05 -4.11 0.24
N GLY A 47 -1.58 -3.89 -0.97
CA GLY A 47 -3.02 -4.00 -1.25
C GLY A 47 -3.59 -5.39 -0.98
N LEU A 48 -2.84 -6.43 -1.34
CA LEU A 48 -3.21 -7.82 -1.06
C LEU A 48 -3.26 -8.09 0.46
N VAL A 49 -2.22 -7.71 1.19
CA VAL A 49 -2.10 -7.98 2.64
C VAL A 49 -3.17 -7.21 3.43
N VAL A 50 -3.39 -5.93 3.14
CA VAL A 50 -4.43 -5.11 3.78
C VAL A 50 -5.84 -5.59 3.40
N GLY A 51 -6.00 -6.04 2.15
CA GLY A 51 -7.25 -6.54 1.58
C GLY A 51 -7.68 -7.93 2.05
N ALA A 52 -6.78 -8.68 2.69
CA ALA A 52 -7.03 -10.04 3.16
C ALA A 52 -8.22 -10.10 4.15
N PRO A 53 -8.87 -11.27 4.30
CA PRO A 53 -10.08 -11.44 5.11
C PRO A 53 -9.74 -11.43 6.60
N TRP A 54 -9.43 -10.26 7.13
CA TRP A 54 -9.18 -10.05 8.55
C TRP A 54 -10.50 -9.92 9.33
N LYS A 55 -10.48 -10.28 10.62
CA LYS A 55 -11.61 -10.07 11.53
C LYS A 55 -11.98 -8.59 11.61
N THR A 56 -13.28 -8.33 11.69
CA THR A 56 -13.83 -6.99 11.95
C THR A 56 -13.37 -6.54 13.33
N THR A 57 -12.85 -5.32 13.41
CA THR A 57 -12.26 -4.75 14.60
C THR A 57 -12.55 -3.25 14.63
N ASP A 58 -12.37 -2.60 15.77
CA ASP A 58 -12.50 -1.16 15.92
C ASP A 58 -11.71 -0.41 14.85
N LYS A 59 -12.26 0.71 14.35
CA LYS A 59 -11.64 1.54 13.31
C LYS A 59 -10.17 1.89 13.63
N ARG A 60 -9.86 2.21 14.89
CA ARG A 60 -8.49 2.51 15.33
C ARG A 60 -7.54 1.31 15.18
N LYS A 61 -7.98 0.12 15.59
CA LYS A 61 -7.21 -1.13 15.45
C LYS A 61 -7.06 -1.54 13.99
N ALA A 62 -8.09 -1.33 13.17
CA ALA A 62 -8.00 -1.53 11.73
C ALA A 62 -6.94 -0.59 11.11
N LEU A 63 -7.01 0.72 11.36
CA LEU A 63 -6.02 1.68 10.85
C LEU A 63 -4.60 1.36 11.32
N LEU A 64 -4.42 0.96 12.58
CA LEU A 64 -3.12 0.52 13.11
C LEU A 64 -2.60 -0.72 12.38
N ARG A 65 -3.48 -1.67 12.07
CA ARG A 65 -3.12 -2.84 11.25
C ARG A 65 -2.69 -2.43 9.84
N GLY A 66 -3.40 -1.50 9.21
CA GLY A 66 -3.01 -0.92 7.92
C GLY A 66 -1.63 -0.28 7.97
N ALA A 67 -1.35 0.50 9.02
CA ALA A 67 -0.02 1.08 9.26
C ALA A 67 1.06 0.00 9.44
N LEU A 68 0.77 -1.05 10.22
CA LEU A 68 1.71 -2.13 10.51
C LEU A 68 2.05 -2.92 9.25
N PHE A 69 1.06 -3.26 8.42
CA PHE A 69 1.32 -3.92 7.14
C PHE A 69 2.05 -2.99 6.17
N GLY A 70 1.68 -1.71 6.13
CA GLY A 70 2.41 -0.67 5.39
C GLY A 70 3.89 -0.63 5.77
N LEU A 71 4.18 -0.66 7.07
CA LEU A 71 5.52 -0.70 7.63
C LEU A 71 6.24 -2.00 7.22
N LEU A 72 5.66 -3.17 7.48
CA LEU A 72 6.32 -4.46 7.22
C LEU A 72 6.65 -4.66 5.74
N VAL A 73 5.67 -4.40 4.87
CA VAL A 73 5.83 -4.56 3.42
C VAL A 73 6.84 -3.55 2.88
N SER A 74 6.74 -2.28 3.29
CA SER A 74 7.67 -1.26 2.80
C SER A 74 9.05 -1.36 3.42
N PHE A 75 9.19 -1.92 4.62
CA PHE A 75 10.47 -2.21 5.23
C PHE A 75 11.22 -3.29 4.44
N ALA A 76 10.52 -4.32 3.94
CA ALA A 76 11.14 -5.34 3.09
C ALA A 76 11.71 -4.76 1.79
N PHE A 77 11.01 -3.80 1.17
CA PHE A 77 11.54 -3.05 0.02
C PHE A 77 12.67 -2.08 0.40
N TYR A 78 12.53 -1.41 1.55
CA TYR A 78 13.53 -0.46 2.02
C TYR A 78 14.86 -1.14 2.37
N SER A 79 14.81 -2.36 2.93
CA SER A 79 16.01 -3.16 3.18
C SER A 79 16.63 -3.71 1.89
N SER A 80 15.82 -4.07 0.88
CA SER A 80 16.34 -4.55 -0.42
C SER A 80 17.01 -3.45 -1.25
N THR A 81 16.71 -2.18 -0.95
CA THR A 81 17.34 -1.00 -1.59
C THR A 81 18.54 -0.45 -0.82
N GLY A 82 19.04 -1.17 0.20
CA GLY A 82 20.17 -0.71 1.01
C GLY A 82 19.84 0.55 1.84
N PHE A 83 18.59 0.67 2.30
CA PHE A 83 18.11 1.76 3.14
C PHE A 83 18.20 3.17 2.51
N GLN A 84 18.22 3.25 1.18
CA GLN A 84 18.31 4.53 0.48
C GLN A 84 16.95 5.23 0.35
N ASP A 85 15.87 4.47 0.16
CA ASP A 85 14.57 5.03 -0.25
C ASP A 85 13.59 5.29 0.89
N HIS A 86 13.94 6.24 1.75
CA HIS A 86 13.15 6.65 2.93
C HIS A 86 11.75 7.17 2.57
N VAL A 87 11.63 7.86 1.43
CA VAL A 87 10.36 8.44 0.96
C VAL A 87 9.37 7.33 0.64
N SER A 88 9.79 6.31 -0.11
CA SER A 88 8.95 5.15 -0.41
C SER A 88 8.63 4.33 0.84
N PHE A 89 9.56 4.25 1.80
CA PHE A 89 9.29 3.59 3.07
C PHE A 89 8.12 4.26 3.82
N ILE A 90 8.20 5.58 4.05
CA ILE A 90 7.16 6.33 4.75
C ILE A 90 5.84 6.33 3.96
N ALA A 91 5.90 6.53 2.64
CA ALA A 91 4.73 6.51 1.78
C ALA A 91 3.94 5.21 1.91
N GLY A 92 4.62 4.09 2.15
CA GLY A 92 3.95 2.81 2.34
C GLY A 92 3.20 2.65 3.64
N ILE A 93 3.71 3.22 4.72
CA ILE A 93 2.98 3.29 6.00
C ILE A 93 1.70 4.10 5.78
N LEU A 94 1.82 5.27 5.16
CA LEU A 94 0.68 6.16 4.89
C LEU A 94 -0.35 5.50 3.96
N TYR A 95 0.09 4.85 2.87
CA TYR A 95 -0.80 4.18 1.94
C TYR A 95 -1.50 2.97 2.58
N GLY A 96 -0.82 2.24 3.48
CA GLY A 96 -1.46 1.17 4.25
C GLY A 96 -2.62 1.67 5.11
N VAL A 97 -2.44 2.81 5.78
CA VAL A 97 -3.48 3.48 6.58
C VAL A 97 -4.63 3.97 5.71
N ILE A 98 -4.32 4.66 4.61
CA ILE A 98 -5.32 5.22 3.68
C ILE A 98 -6.16 4.10 3.07
N LEU A 99 -5.51 3.02 2.60
CA LEU A 99 -6.19 1.90 1.97
C LEU A 99 -7.11 1.18 2.96
N GLU A 100 -6.64 0.91 4.18
CA GLU A 100 -7.47 0.29 5.21
C GLU A 100 -8.64 1.19 5.64
N GLY A 101 -8.40 2.50 5.76
CA GLY A 101 -9.45 3.49 6.06
C GLY A 101 -10.53 3.53 4.97
N TRP A 102 -10.12 3.53 3.71
CA TRP A 102 -11.04 3.47 2.57
C TRP A 102 -11.87 2.17 2.57
N LEU A 103 -11.22 1.02 2.73
CA LEU A 103 -11.90 -0.29 2.79
C LEU A 103 -12.87 -0.38 3.98
N SER A 104 -12.51 0.22 5.11
CA SER A 104 -13.37 0.27 6.30
C SER A 104 -14.60 1.17 6.08
N ARG A 105 -14.50 2.21 5.24
CA ARG A 105 -15.64 3.05 4.83
C ARG A 105 -16.52 2.34 3.79
N SER A 106 -15.92 1.67 2.80
CA SER A 106 -16.65 0.92 1.77
C SER A 106 -17.45 -0.26 2.33
N ALA A 107 -17.00 -0.86 3.44
CA ALA A 107 -17.75 -1.87 4.17
C ALA A 107 -19.05 -1.32 4.81
N PHE A 108 -19.13 0.00 5.04
CA PHE A 108 -20.31 0.68 5.59
C PHE A 108 -21.30 1.15 4.50
N SER A 109 -20.91 1.11 3.22
CA SER A 109 -21.71 1.59 2.08
C SER A 109 -22.38 0.44 1.29
N GLY A 110 -22.45 -0.76 1.86
CA GLY A 110 -22.94 -1.96 1.19
C GLY A 110 -24.07 -2.68 1.94
N SER A 111 -24.85 -1.94 2.73
CA SER A 111 -26.14 -2.38 3.24
C SER A 111 -27.24 -1.65 2.47
N ASP A 112 -27.45 -2.06 1.23
CA ASP A 112 -28.73 -1.98 0.53
C ASP A 112 -28.99 -3.37 -0.05
#